data_AF-A0A1I3YX48-F1
#
_entry.id   AF-A0A1I3YX48-F1
#
_cell.length_a   1.000
_cell.length_b   1.000
_cell.length_c   1.000
_cell.angle_alpha   90.00
_cell.angle_beta   90.00
_cell.angle_gamma   90.00
#
_symmetry.space_group_name_H-M   'P 1'
#
loop_
_entity.id
_entity.type
_entity.pdbx_description
1 polymer ?
#
loop_
_entity_poly.entity_id
_entity_poly.type
_entity_poly.pdbx_seq_one_letter_code
_entity_poly.pdbx_strand_id
1 'polypeptide(L)'
;MLVMKQTNGELDLVQIVQLNVSASNKETVIEQATQLLVENNCVDPAFAQSMKERETRANTFLGRGIAIPHGIAEDRHLIKQDAVAILQIPQGVEWNPGQIAYMVVAIAAQTDGHITLLQTLTGLLQNDEQLQQLFKTDDEQLIVTSLNNSSEETEENEVLPDFAKKSNGRWIIPMAYTLAQPQNGLKLPDNSIRQFAYVMQIKPLMQKI
;
A
#
# COMPACT_ATOMS: atom_id res chain seq x y z
N MET A 1 5.42 -12.32 -18.13
CA MET A 1 6.39 -11.43 -17.48
C MET A 1 6.33 -10.12 -18.20
N LEU A 2 5.76 -9.12 -17.54
CA LEU A 2 5.66 -7.74 -18.02
C LEU A 2 6.79 -6.91 -17.42
N VAL A 3 7.43 -6.06 -18.22
CA VAL A 3 8.42 -5.08 -17.75
C VAL A 3 7.95 -3.70 -18.15
N MET A 4 7.76 -2.82 -17.17
CA MET A 4 7.36 -1.43 -17.36
C MET A 4 8.40 -0.50 -16.74
N LYS A 5 8.61 0.67 -17.35
CA LYS A 5 9.53 1.71 -16.85
C LYS A 5 8.73 2.97 -16.63
N GLN A 6 8.60 3.40 -15.38
CA GLN A 6 7.87 4.61 -15.02
C GLN A 6 8.84 5.80 -15.00
N THR A 7 8.47 6.88 -15.65
CA THR A 7 9.24 8.13 -15.70
C THR A 7 8.38 9.30 -15.24
N ASN A 8 7.74 9.18 -14.07
CA ASN A 8 7.03 10.31 -13.47
C ASN A 8 8.01 11.20 -12.70
N GLY A 9 8.65 12.11 -13.44
CA GLY A 9 9.24 13.36 -12.92
C GLY A 9 10.54 13.29 -12.12
N GLU A 10 10.84 12.21 -11.38
CA GLU A 10 12.08 12.20 -10.58
C GLU A 10 12.70 10.81 -10.30
N LEU A 11 11.98 9.71 -10.55
CA LEU A 11 12.54 8.36 -10.38
C LEU A 11 12.15 7.45 -11.55
N ASP A 12 13.17 6.95 -12.23
CA ASP A 12 13.10 5.97 -13.30
C ASP A 12 12.96 4.57 -12.67
N LEU A 13 11.74 4.19 -12.30
CA LEU A 13 11.50 2.92 -11.60
C LEU A 13 11.10 1.82 -12.60
N VAL A 14 11.88 0.73 -12.62
CA VAL A 14 11.54 -0.47 -13.40
C VAL A 14 10.61 -1.37 -12.60
N GLN A 15 9.49 -1.80 -13.19
CA GLN A 15 8.53 -2.72 -12.58
C GLN A 15 8.48 -4.00 -13.41
N ILE A 16 8.79 -5.14 -12.79
CA ILE A 16 8.79 -6.45 -13.41
C ILE A 16 7.68 -7.27 -12.75
N VAL A 17 6.68 -7.70 -13.52
CA VAL A 17 5.56 -8.49 -13.00
C VAL A 17 5.65 -9.91 -13.50
N GLN A 18 5.47 -10.87 -12.62
CA GLN A 18 5.31 -12.28 -12.95
C GLN A 18 4.06 -12.84 -12.26
N LEU A 19 3.09 -13.30 -13.07
CA LEU A 19 1.87 -13.93 -12.59
C LEU A 19 2.05 -15.43 -12.34
N ASN A 20 1.13 -16.00 -11.56
CA ASN A 20 1.00 -17.45 -11.36
C ASN A 20 2.30 -18.14 -10.93
N VAL A 21 3.08 -17.48 -10.08
CA VAL A 21 4.29 -18.02 -9.51
C VAL A 21 3.95 -19.17 -8.55
N SER A 22 4.75 -20.23 -8.62
CA SER A 22 4.72 -21.33 -7.66
C SER A 22 6.05 -21.40 -6.92
N ALA A 23 5.98 -21.48 -5.60
CA ALA A 23 7.12 -21.60 -4.72
C ALA A 23 6.76 -22.43 -3.48
N SER A 24 7.71 -23.23 -3.00
CA SER A 24 7.51 -24.10 -1.85
C SER A 24 7.76 -23.41 -0.51
N ASN A 25 8.52 -22.31 -0.50
CA ASN A 25 8.88 -21.56 0.69
C ASN A 25 9.27 -20.12 0.33
N LYS A 26 9.38 -19.28 1.37
CA LYS A 26 9.80 -17.88 1.28
C LYS A 26 11.14 -17.70 0.58
N GLU A 27 12.13 -18.52 0.90
CA GLU A 27 13.49 -18.43 0.35
C GLU A 27 13.47 -18.57 -1.17
N THR A 28 12.67 -19.52 -1.68
CA THR A 28 12.47 -19.75 -3.12
C THR A 28 11.85 -18.52 -3.79
N VAL A 29 10.91 -17.84 -3.13
CA VAL A 29 10.29 -16.62 -3.68
C VAL A 29 11.30 -15.47 -3.72
N ILE A 30 12.12 -15.30 -2.68
CA ILE A 30 13.20 -14.29 -2.65
C ILE A 30 14.20 -14.56 -3.77
N GLU A 31 14.58 -15.82 -4.00
CA GLU A 31 15.44 -16.22 -5.11
C GLU A 31 14.83 -15.90 -6.48
N GLN A 32 13.57 -16.28 -6.71
CA GLN A 32 12.89 -15.98 -7.97
C GLN A 32 12.76 -14.46 -8.20
N ALA A 33 12.41 -13.70 -7.17
CA ALA A 33 12.27 -12.25 -7.28
C ALA A 33 13.61 -11.55 -7.57
N THR A 34 14.69 -11.99 -6.91
CA THR A 34 16.03 -11.45 -7.16
C THR A 34 16.57 -11.89 -8.52
N GLN A 35 16.25 -13.11 -8.98
CA GLN A 35 16.57 -13.55 -10.33
C GLN A 35 15.92 -12.66 -11.40
N LEU A 36 14.65 -12.28 -11.23
CA LEU A 36 13.99 -11.33 -12.13
C LEU A 36 14.71 -9.98 -12.19
N LEU A 37 15.13 -9.46 -11.04
CA LEU A 37 15.89 -8.20 -10.97
C LEU A 37 17.25 -8.32 -11.68
N VAL A 38 17.94 -9.46 -11.55
CA VAL A 38 19.22 -9.74 -12.20
C VAL A 38 19.07 -9.86 -13.73
N GLU A 39 18.09 -10.64 -14.19
CA GLU A 39 17.82 -10.87 -15.62
C GLU A 39 17.48 -9.58 -16.36
N ASN A 40 16.86 -8.63 -15.66
CA ASN A 40 16.55 -7.30 -16.18
C ASN A 40 17.65 -6.27 -15.89
N ASN A 41 18.85 -6.72 -15.52
CA ASN A 41 20.04 -5.89 -15.25
C ASN A 41 19.80 -4.76 -14.21
N CYS A 42 18.86 -4.95 -13.30
CA CYS A 42 18.55 -3.96 -12.26
C CYS A 42 19.50 -4.05 -11.07
N VAL A 43 20.02 -5.25 -10.79
CA VAL A 43 20.94 -5.52 -9.68
C VAL A 43 22.10 -6.42 -10.10
N ASP A 44 23.13 -6.48 -9.27
CA ASP A 44 24.17 -7.51 -9.31
C ASP A 44 23.64 -8.85 -8.75
N PRO A 45 24.08 -10.02 -9.28
CA PRO A 45 23.70 -11.33 -8.72
C PRO A 45 23.93 -11.48 -7.21
N ALA A 46 24.92 -10.80 -6.64
CA ALA A 46 25.18 -10.85 -5.19
C ALA A 46 24.02 -10.26 -4.35
N PHE A 47 23.13 -9.47 -4.95
CA PHE A 47 21.99 -8.84 -4.25
C PHE A 47 20.99 -9.87 -3.68
N ALA A 48 20.93 -11.09 -4.25
CA ALA A 48 20.10 -12.17 -3.71
C ALA A 48 20.46 -12.51 -2.26
N GLN A 49 21.76 -12.53 -1.95
CA GLN A 49 22.25 -12.80 -0.61
C GLN A 49 21.88 -11.67 0.35
N SER A 50 21.99 -10.42 -0.10
CA SER A 50 21.58 -9.23 0.65
C SER A 50 20.11 -9.30 1.11
N MET A 51 19.21 -9.68 0.20
CA MET A 51 17.78 -9.77 0.49
C MET A 51 17.46 -10.91 1.47
N LYS A 52 18.13 -12.06 1.33
CA LYS A 52 18.02 -13.18 2.28
C LYS A 52 18.51 -12.78 3.66
N GLU A 53 19.66 -12.13 3.75
CA GLU A 53 20.20 -11.65 5.02
C GLU A 53 19.26 -10.64 5.67
N ARG A 54 18.71 -9.69 4.90
CA ARG A 54 17.72 -8.74 5.40
C ARG A 54 16.52 -9.43 6.01
N GLU A 55 15.99 -10.47 5.36
CA GLU A 55 14.84 -11.24 5.84
C GLU A 55 15.10 -11.91 7.19
N THR A 56 16.32 -12.39 7.44
CA THR A 56 16.67 -12.99 8.74
C THR A 56 16.69 -11.98 9.90
N ARG A 57 16.87 -10.69 9.61
CA ARG A 57 16.99 -9.64 10.64
C ARG A 57 15.65 -9.15 11.14
N ALA A 58 14.66 -9.02 10.25
CA ALA A 58 13.32 -8.60 10.62
C ALA A 58 12.30 -8.96 9.53
N ASN A 59 11.08 -9.25 9.98
CA ASN A 59 9.94 -9.61 9.15
C ASN A 59 9.68 -8.56 8.04
N THR A 60 9.51 -9.03 6.81
CA THR A 60 9.10 -8.20 5.65
C THR A 60 7.67 -8.48 5.18
N PHE A 61 6.91 -9.29 5.91
CA PHE A 61 5.47 -9.42 5.72
C PHE A 61 4.78 -8.12 6.13
N LEU A 62 4.17 -7.45 5.16
CA LEU A 62 3.53 -6.15 5.36
C LEU A 62 2.11 -6.31 5.91
N GLY A 63 1.44 -7.42 5.60
CA GLY A 63 0.06 -7.69 6.01
C GLY A 63 -0.83 -8.10 4.84
N ARG A 64 -1.99 -8.67 5.17
CA ARG A 64 -3.08 -8.99 4.21
C ARG A 64 -2.64 -9.73 2.93
N GLY A 65 -1.63 -10.59 3.03
CA GLY A 65 -1.16 -11.35 1.88
C GLY A 65 0.01 -10.73 1.11
N ILE A 66 0.58 -9.61 1.57
CA ILE A 66 1.71 -8.94 0.89
C ILE A 66 2.99 -9.07 1.71
N ALA A 67 4.10 -9.41 1.04
CA ALA A 67 5.45 -9.28 1.56
C ALA A 67 6.32 -8.36 0.69
N ILE A 68 7.30 -7.70 1.32
CA ILE A 68 8.14 -6.64 0.73
C ILE A 68 9.64 -6.86 0.99
N PRO A 69 10.20 -8.00 0.57
CA PRO A 69 11.62 -8.25 0.78
C PRO A 69 12.49 -7.23 0.03
N HIS A 70 13.56 -6.80 0.67
CA HIS A 70 14.51 -5.81 0.14
C HIS A 70 15.92 -6.16 0.63
N GLY A 71 16.96 -5.61 -0.01
CA GLY A 71 18.35 -5.78 0.43
C GLY A 71 18.65 -5.05 1.74
N ILE A 72 19.80 -5.33 2.35
CA ILE A 72 20.32 -4.52 3.46
C ILE A 72 20.87 -3.19 2.92
N ALA A 73 20.89 -2.16 3.78
CA ALA A 73 21.26 -0.80 3.35
C ALA A 73 22.73 -0.70 2.88
N GLU A 74 23.62 -1.52 3.45
CA GLU A 74 25.04 -1.57 3.13
C GLU A 74 25.30 -2.02 1.68
N ASP A 75 24.39 -2.81 1.12
CA ASP A 75 24.51 -3.43 -0.20
C ASP A 75 23.82 -2.64 -1.32
N ARG A 76 23.40 -1.40 -1.05
CA ARG A 76 22.80 -0.52 -2.07
C ARG A 76 23.69 -0.34 -3.31
N HIS A 77 25.01 -0.48 -3.15
CA HIS A 77 25.99 -0.43 -4.24
C HIS A 77 25.84 -1.56 -5.28
N LEU A 78 25.11 -2.64 -4.95
CA LEU A 78 24.76 -3.73 -5.87
C LEU A 78 23.58 -3.39 -6.79
N ILE A 79 22.89 -2.28 -6.55
CA ILE A 79 21.73 -1.84 -7.32
C ILE A 79 22.21 -0.96 -8.47
N LYS A 80 21.92 -1.37 -9.69
CA LYS A 80 22.28 -0.65 -10.93
C LYS A 80 21.16 0.29 -11.38
N GLN A 81 19.92 -0.14 -11.16
CA GLN A 81 18.69 0.58 -11.52
C GLN A 81 17.66 0.35 -10.42
N ASP A 82 16.97 1.42 -10.00
CA ASP A 82 15.85 1.30 -9.09
C ASP A 82 14.75 0.47 -9.75
N ALA A 83 14.34 -0.61 -9.08
CA ALA A 83 13.43 -1.59 -9.63
C ALA A 83 12.63 -2.32 -8.56
N VAL A 84 11.49 -2.87 -8.99
CA VAL A 84 10.66 -3.79 -8.21
C VAL A 84 10.35 -5.03 -9.02
N ALA A 85 10.42 -6.19 -8.37
CA ALA A 85 9.90 -7.44 -8.90
C ALA A 85 8.63 -7.82 -8.14
N ILE A 86 7.52 -7.94 -8.85
CA ILE A 86 6.19 -8.21 -8.32
C ILE A 86 5.78 -9.62 -8.75
N LEU A 87 5.71 -10.53 -7.77
CA LEU A 87 5.37 -11.92 -7.99
C LEU A 87 3.98 -12.16 -7.39
N GLN A 88 3.03 -12.60 -8.22
CA GLN A 88 1.74 -13.08 -7.77
C GLN A 88 1.84 -14.59 -7.54
N ILE A 89 1.44 -15.05 -6.36
CA ILE A 89 1.51 -16.43 -5.89
C ILE A 89 0.09 -16.88 -5.49
N PRO A 90 -0.76 -17.32 -6.44
CA PRO A 90 -2.17 -17.57 -6.15
C PRO A 90 -2.42 -18.64 -5.08
N GLN A 91 -1.52 -19.61 -4.96
CA GLN A 91 -1.60 -20.67 -3.94
C GLN A 91 -1.15 -20.20 -2.56
N GLY A 92 -0.54 -19.01 -2.48
CA GLY A 92 0.09 -18.49 -1.29
C GLY A 92 1.39 -19.23 -0.95
N VAL A 93 2.25 -18.56 -0.20
CA VAL A 93 3.42 -19.15 0.44
C VAL A 93 3.44 -18.71 1.90
N GLU A 94 3.77 -19.61 2.82
CA GLU A 94 3.99 -19.20 4.21
C GLU A 94 5.27 -18.35 4.29
N TRP A 95 5.11 -17.10 4.74
CA TRP A 95 6.21 -16.14 4.88
C TRP A 95 6.84 -16.22 6.28
N ASN A 96 5.99 -16.34 7.30
CA ASN A 96 6.33 -16.62 8.70
C ASN A 96 5.18 -17.44 9.31
N PRO A 97 5.32 -18.01 10.54
CA PRO A 97 4.28 -18.81 11.16
C PRO A 97 2.89 -18.13 11.13
N GLY A 98 1.97 -18.72 10.36
CA GLY A 98 0.59 -18.23 10.20
C GLY A 98 0.41 -16.99 9.30
N GLN A 99 1.47 -16.51 8.65
CA GLN A 99 1.44 -15.39 7.71
C GLN A 99 1.63 -15.92 6.29
N ILE A 100 0.58 -15.86 5.47
CA ILE A 100 0.63 -16.32 4.08
C ILE A 100 0.74 -15.12 3.15
N ALA A 101 1.72 -15.12 2.24
CA ALA A 101 1.88 -14.14 1.18
C ALA A 101 1.34 -14.68 -0.15
N TYR A 102 0.43 -13.92 -0.77
CA TYR A 102 -0.12 -14.16 -2.10
C TYR A 102 0.48 -13.22 -3.16
N MET A 103 1.14 -12.15 -2.71
CA MET A 103 1.89 -11.25 -3.57
C MET A 103 3.18 -10.84 -2.87
N VAL A 104 4.28 -10.83 -3.62
CA VAL A 104 5.58 -10.36 -3.15
C VAL A 104 6.03 -9.21 -4.02
N VAL A 105 6.37 -8.08 -3.38
CA VAL A 105 6.91 -6.89 -4.04
C VAL A 105 8.34 -6.72 -3.56
N ALA A 106 9.28 -7.34 -4.26
CA ALA A 106 10.70 -7.27 -3.93
C ALA A 106 11.29 -5.94 -4.43
N ILE A 107 11.97 -5.20 -3.55
CA ILE A 107 12.39 -3.82 -3.82
C ILE A 107 13.91 -3.73 -3.90
N ALA A 108 14.41 -3.15 -4.98
CA ALA A 108 15.79 -2.72 -5.15
C ALA A 108 15.81 -1.20 -5.42
N ALA A 109 16.12 -0.40 -4.40
CA ALA A 109 16.25 1.05 -4.54
C ALA A 109 17.56 1.57 -3.91
N GLN A 110 18.28 2.44 -4.63
CA GLN A 110 19.50 3.09 -4.14
C GLN A 110 19.20 4.16 -3.10
N THR A 111 18.03 4.79 -3.20
CA THR A 111 17.56 5.83 -2.29
C THR A 111 16.39 5.34 -1.45
N ASP A 112 15.81 6.23 -0.66
CA ASP A 112 14.60 5.94 0.11
C ASP A 112 13.33 5.85 -0.77
N GLY A 113 13.47 5.63 -2.09
CA GLY A 113 12.36 5.38 -3.02
C GLY A 113 11.47 4.19 -2.64
N HIS A 114 11.96 3.29 -1.77
CA HIS A 114 11.12 2.27 -1.13
C HIS A 114 9.98 2.91 -0.30
N ILE A 115 10.17 4.09 0.31
CA ILE A 115 9.15 4.76 1.14
C ILE A 115 7.93 5.16 0.30
N THR A 116 8.12 5.73 -0.89
CA THR A 116 7.00 6.10 -1.76
C THR A 116 6.20 4.88 -2.19
N LEU A 117 6.86 3.78 -2.56
CA LEU A 117 6.20 2.53 -2.87
C LEU A 117 5.48 1.93 -1.65
N LEU A 118 6.06 2.05 -0.45
CA LEU A 118 5.41 1.61 0.78
C LEU A 118 4.12 2.39 1.06
N GLN A 119 4.10 3.70 0.81
CA GLN A 119 2.88 4.51 0.94
C GLN A 119 1.78 3.98 0.01
N THR A 120 2.11 3.70 -1.25
CA THR A 120 1.17 3.10 -2.19
C THR A 120 0.65 1.76 -1.71
N LEU A 121 1.55 0.86 -1.31
CA LEU A 121 1.18 -0.45 -0.80
C LEU A 121 0.27 -0.33 0.42
N THR A 122 0.52 0.61 1.33
CA THR A 122 -0.35 0.81 2.50
C THR A 122 -1.75 1.29 2.13
N GLY A 123 -1.94 2.02 1.04
CA GLY A 123 -3.25 2.36 0.50
C GLY A 123 -4.00 1.13 0.00
N LEU A 124 -3.32 0.29 -0.80
CA LEU A 124 -3.89 -0.98 -1.29
C LEU A 124 -4.30 -1.92 -0.16
N LEU A 125 -3.56 -1.93 0.96
CA LEU A 125 -3.91 -2.72 2.14
C LEU A 125 -5.25 -2.32 2.79
N GLN A 126 -5.82 -1.17 2.44
CA GLN A 126 -7.13 -0.76 2.98
C GLN A 126 -8.30 -1.33 2.17
N ASN A 127 -8.04 -1.88 0.97
CA ASN A 127 -9.06 -2.39 0.06
C ASN A 127 -8.90 -3.90 -0.16
N ASP A 128 -9.58 -4.70 0.68
CA ASP A 128 -9.53 -6.16 0.58
C ASP A 128 -10.06 -6.70 -0.76
N GLU A 129 -11.07 -6.07 -1.35
CA GLU A 129 -11.63 -6.49 -2.63
C GLU A 129 -10.60 -6.35 -3.75
N GLN A 130 -9.93 -5.20 -3.80
CA GLN A 130 -8.84 -4.95 -4.75
C GLN A 130 -7.68 -5.92 -4.54
N LEU A 131 -7.26 -6.17 -3.29
CA LEU A 131 -6.21 -7.17 -3.02
C LEU A 131 -6.59 -8.57 -3.52
N GLN A 132 -7.81 -9.02 -3.24
CA GLN A 132 -8.27 -10.33 -3.70
C GLN A 132 -8.31 -10.44 -5.22
N GLN A 133 -8.65 -9.35 -5.91
CA GLN A 133 -8.56 -9.27 -7.37
C GLN A 133 -7.11 -9.38 -7.84
N LEU A 134 -6.19 -8.61 -7.24
CA LEU A 134 -4.77 -8.63 -7.60
C LEU A 134 -4.09 -9.98 -7.34
N PHE A 135 -4.51 -10.73 -6.32
CA PHE A 135 -3.97 -12.07 -6.04
C PHE A 135 -4.38 -13.14 -7.06
N LYS A 136 -5.39 -12.86 -7.91
CA LYS A 136 -6.00 -13.84 -8.83
C LYS A 136 -6.05 -13.39 -10.28
N THR A 137 -5.74 -12.13 -10.56
CA THR A 137 -5.78 -11.56 -11.92
C THR A 137 -4.83 -12.29 -12.86
N ASP A 138 -5.24 -12.42 -14.12
CA ASP A 138 -4.41 -12.83 -15.25
C ASP A 138 -3.85 -11.64 -16.04
N ASP A 139 -4.14 -10.42 -15.60
CA ASP A 139 -3.66 -9.17 -16.19
C ASP A 139 -2.52 -8.53 -15.38
N GLU A 140 -1.31 -8.57 -15.95
CA GLU A 140 -0.10 -7.93 -15.40
C GLU A 140 -0.25 -6.41 -15.30
N GLN A 141 -0.99 -5.78 -16.22
CA GLN A 141 -1.18 -4.32 -16.24
C GLN A 141 -2.04 -3.85 -15.07
N LEU A 142 -3.06 -4.62 -14.68
CA LEU A 142 -3.90 -4.29 -13.53
C LEU A 142 -3.06 -4.14 -12.25
N ILE A 143 -2.06 -5.01 -12.05
CA ILE A 143 -1.14 -4.94 -10.91
C ILE A 143 -0.32 -3.65 -10.98
N VAL A 144 0.29 -3.37 -12.13
CA VAL A 144 1.08 -2.15 -12.36
C VAL A 144 0.24 -0.89 -12.09
N THR A 145 -0.93 -0.78 -12.69
CA THR A 145 -1.82 0.36 -12.55
C THR A 145 -2.28 0.54 -11.11
N SER A 146 -2.63 -0.54 -10.42
CA SER A 146 -3.03 -0.47 -9.00
C SER A 146 -1.89 -0.01 -8.09
N LEU A 147 -0.65 -0.40 -8.39
CA LEU A 147 0.54 0.04 -7.66
C LEU A 147 1.00 1.47 -8.04
N ASN A 148 0.43 2.08 -9.07
CA ASN A 148 0.76 3.43 -9.50
C ASN A 148 -0.34 4.45 -9.15
N ASN A 149 -1.60 4.03 -9.01
CA ASN A 149 -2.76 4.94 -8.91
C ASN A 149 -3.16 5.34 -7.47
N SER A 150 -2.49 4.87 -6.42
CA SER A 150 -2.90 5.20 -5.04
C SER A 150 -2.58 6.65 -4.61
N SER A 151 -1.95 7.44 -5.49
CA SER A 151 -1.67 8.86 -5.23
C SER A 151 -2.82 9.80 -5.63
N GLU A 152 -3.92 9.31 -6.22
CA GLU A 152 -4.98 10.19 -6.75
C GLU A 152 -6.39 9.96 -6.16
N GLU A 153 -6.63 8.93 -5.34
CA GLU A 153 -7.92 8.72 -4.68
C GLU A 153 -7.84 9.02 -3.18
N THR A 154 -7.84 10.31 -2.83
CA THR A 154 -8.30 10.76 -1.50
C THR A 154 -9.23 11.97 -1.55
N GLU A 155 -9.72 12.37 -2.72
CA GLU A 155 -10.71 13.45 -2.83
C GLU A 155 -11.96 12.97 -3.57
N GLU A 156 -13.11 13.41 -3.06
CA GLU A 156 -14.47 13.29 -3.62
C GLU A 156 -15.27 12.00 -3.37
N ASN A 157 -15.73 11.84 -2.11
CA ASN A 157 -17.13 11.46 -1.85
C ASN A 157 -17.61 12.03 -0.50
N GLU A 158 -17.49 13.35 -0.30
CA GLU A 158 -18.39 14.08 0.59
C GLU A 158 -19.48 14.74 -0.26
N VAL A 159 -20.63 14.07 -0.40
CA VAL A 159 -21.82 14.66 -0.98
C VAL A 159 -22.30 15.77 -0.04
N LEU A 160 -21.94 17.02 -0.35
CA LEU A 160 -22.61 18.18 0.24
C LEU A 160 -24.07 18.16 -0.25
N PRO A 161 -25.07 18.29 0.65
CA PRO A 161 -26.45 18.35 0.21
C PRO A 161 -26.71 19.59 -0.66
N ASP A 162 -27.51 19.40 -1.71
CA ASP A 162 -27.87 20.32 -2.82
C ASP A 162 -28.50 21.67 -2.41
N PHE A 163 -28.57 21.98 -1.12
CA PHE A 163 -29.18 23.20 -0.57
C PHE A 163 -28.20 24.19 0.05
N ALA A 164 -26.89 23.89 0.05
CA ALA A 164 -25.88 24.84 0.50
C ALA A 164 -25.66 25.95 -0.55
N LYS A 165 -26.18 27.16 -0.28
CA LYS A 165 -25.90 28.35 -1.11
C LYS A 165 -24.77 29.17 -0.49
N LYS A 166 -23.80 29.54 -1.32
CA LYS A 166 -22.69 30.42 -0.95
C LYS A 166 -23.14 31.88 -1.12
N SER A 167 -23.04 32.68 -0.06
CA SER A 167 -23.27 34.13 -0.11
C SER A 167 -22.18 34.84 0.69
N ASN A 168 -21.53 35.85 0.10
CA ASN A 168 -20.41 36.61 0.69
C ASN A 168 -19.33 35.74 1.35
N GLY A 169 -18.91 34.66 0.66
CA GLY A 169 -17.82 33.79 1.13
C GLY A 169 -18.18 32.89 2.32
N ARG A 170 -19.44 32.86 2.76
CA ARG A 170 -19.91 32.01 3.87
C ARG A 170 -20.96 31.02 3.38
N TRP A 171 -20.87 29.79 3.87
CA TRP A 171 -21.89 28.77 3.64
C TRP A 171 -23.09 29.01 4.54
N ILE A 172 -24.28 29.07 3.96
CA ILE A 172 -25.55 29.19 4.69
C ILE A 172 -26.23 27.82 4.66
N ILE A 173 -26.33 27.19 5.83
CA ILE A 173 -27.10 25.96 6.04
C ILE A 173 -28.46 26.37 6.62
N PRO A 174 -29.60 25.93 6.06
CA PRO A 174 -30.92 26.26 6.59
C PRO A 174 -31.08 25.78 8.03
N MET A 175 -31.66 26.62 8.89
CA MET A 175 -31.82 26.42 10.34
C MET A 175 -32.62 25.18 10.79
N ALA A 176 -33.17 24.39 9.86
CA ALA A 176 -33.94 23.18 10.18
C ALA A 176 -33.09 22.03 10.79
N TYR A 177 -31.76 22.14 10.77
CA TYR A 177 -30.85 21.11 11.30
C TYR A 177 -30.07 21.51 12.56
N THR A 178 -30.32 22.69 13.14
CA THR A 178 -29.59 23.18 14.32
C THR A 178 -30.30 22.81 15.63
N LEU A 179 -30.51 21.51 15.89
CA LEU A 179 -30.96 21.05 17.21
C LEU A 179 -30.12 19.87 17.71
N ALA A 180 -28.88 20.17 18.08
CA ALA A 180 -28.14 19.46 19.15
C ALA A 180 -26.83 20.20 19.49
N GLN A 181 -26.89 21.19 20.38
CA GLN A 181 -25.74 21.57 21.21
C GLN A 181 -26.23 22.08 22.56
N PRO A 182 -25.55 21.77 23.68
CA PRO A 182 -25.47 22.69 24.79
C PRO A 182 -24.12 23.41 24.78
N GLN A 183 -24.20 24.71 24.50
CA GLN A 183 -23.56 25.84 25.19
C GLN A 183 -22.30 25.51 26.02
N ASN A 184 -21.12 25.64 25.43
CA ASN A 184 -20.08 26.55 25.92
C ASN A 184 -18.90 26.58 24.95
N GLY A 185 -18.38 27.78 24.70
CA GLY A 185 -17.39 28.06 23.68
C GLY A 185 -16.13 27.20 23.82
N LEU A 186 -15.87 26.37 22.81
CA LEU A 186 -14.53 25.90 22.49
C LEU A 186 -14.17 26.41 21.09
N LYS A 187 -13.06 27.16 21.01
CA LYS A 187 -12.32 27.33 19.76
C LYS A 187 -11.71 25.98 19.41
N LEU A 188 -11.99 25.47 18.21
CA LEU A 188 -11.31 24.29 17.69
C LEU A 188 -10.05 24.72 16.92
N PRO A 189 -8.87 24.13 17.20
CA PRO A 189 -7.69 24.28 16.38
C PRO A 189 -7.75 23.36 15.14
N ASP A 190 -7.14 23.85 14.07
CA ASP A 190 -7.31 23.54 12.64
C ASP A 190 -7.17 22.09 12.13
N ASN A 191 -7.03 21.03 12.94
CA ASN A 191 -6.90 19.69 12.32
C ASN A 191 -7.18 18.44 13.19
N SER A 192 -8.10 18.46 14.15
CA SER A 192 -8.25 17.30 15.06
C SER A 192 -9.65 16.90 15.53
N ILE A 193 -10.73 17.37 14.89
CA ILE A 193 -12.09 16.87 15.19
C ILE A 193 -12.76 16.34 13.94
N ARG A 194 -12.29 15.18 13.46
CA ARG A 194 -13.14 14.14 12.84
C ARG A 194 -12.62 12.72 13.08
N GLN A 195 -11.92 12.50 14.20
CA GLN A 195 -11.58 11.16 14.68
C GLN A 195 -12.62 10.60 15.67
N PHE A 196 -13.77 11.27 15.86
CA PHE A 196 -14.69 10.95 16.96
C PHE A 196 -16.10 10.45 16.59
N ALA A 197 -16.43 10.28 15.31
CA ALA A 197 -17.78 9.82 14.91
C ALA A 197 -17.78 8.61 13.96
N TYR A 198 -16.68 7.85 13.90
CA TYR A 198 -16.60 6.55 13.22
C TYR A 198 -16.38 5.38 14.21
N VAL A 199 -16.75 5.53 15.49
CA VAL A 199 -16.92 4.39 16.39
C VAL A 199 -18.41 4.20 16.61
N MET A 200 -18.96 3.34 15.78
CA MET A 200 -20.32 2.85 15.80
C MET A 200 -20.80 2.39 17.19
N GLN A 201 -22.09 2.64 17.42
CA GLN A 201 -23.09 1.72 18.00
C GLN A 201 -22.79 1.04 19.34
N ILE A 202 -23.33 1.60 20.43
CA ILE A 202 -23.95 0.79 21.49
C ILE A 202 -25.32 1.41 21.84
N LYS A 203 -26.38 0.60 21.77
CA LYS A 203 -27.78 0.91 22.12
C LYS A 203 -27.96 1.28 23.61
N PRO A 204 -29.08 1.94 23.99
CA PRO A 204 -29.25 2.52 25.32
C PRO A 204 -29.78 1.50 26.33
N LEU A 205 -29.32 1.60 27.59
CA LEU A 205 -30.07 1.06 28.72
C LEU A 205 -30.09 2.09 29.85
N MET A 206 -31.28 2.65 30.09
CA MET A 206 -31.63 3.28 31.37
C MET A 206 -31.63 2.21 32.46
N GLN A 207 -31.06 2.51 33.63
CA GLN A 207 -31.70 2.37 34.95
C GLN A 207 -30.74 2.72 36.09
N LYS A 208 -31.18 3.65 36.96
CA LYS A 208 -30.92 3.74 38.42
C LYS A 208 -29.43 3.88 38.81
N ILE A 209 -28.93 4.98 39.36
CA ILE A 209 -29.36 5.86 40.47
C ILE A 209 -28.66 7.20 40.28
#